data_AF-A0A820PCK8-F1
#
_entry.id   AF-A0A820PCK8-F1
#
_cell.length_a   1.000
_cell.length_b   1.000
_cell.length_c   1.000
_cell.angle_alpha   90.00
_cell.angle_beta   90.00
_cell.angle_gamma   90.00
#
_symmetry.space_group_name_H-M   'P 1'
#
loop_
_entity.id
_entity.type
_entity.pdbx_description
1 polymer ?
#
loop_
_entity_poly.entity_id
_entity_poly.type
_entity_poly.pdbx_seq_one_letter_code
_entity_poly.pdbx_strand_id
1 'polypeptide(L)' 'EDAENIIKDRNESSFPSQAVANLLNLSDGLLGDAMHQQIVATFNCDLTTIDPALLRKGRLIANYEFN' A
#
# COMPACT_ATOMS: atom_id res chain seq x y z
N GLU A 1 -5.61 0.73 9.58
CA GLU A 1 -6.66 -0.28 9.79
C GLU A 1 -7.73 -0.06 8.72
N ASP A 2 -8.44 -1.12 8.31
CA ASP A 2 -9.43 -1.13 7.22
C ASP A 2 -8.94 -0.39 5.95
N ALA A 3 -7.75 -0.79 5.49
CA ALA A 3 -7.01 -0.07 4.46
C ALA A 3 -7.42 -0.42 3.02
N GLU A 4 -8.42 -1.26 2.79
CA GLU A 4 -8.80 -1.82 1.48
C GLU A 4 -8.98 -0.73 0.41
N ASN A 5 -9.64 0.37 0.76
CA ASN A 5 -9.92 1.46 -0.19
C ASN A 5 -8.69 2.32 -0.52
N ILE A 6 -7.61 2.20 0.26
CA ILE A 6 -6.38 2.97 0.11
C ILE A 6 -5.29 2.14 -0.57
N ILE A 7 -5.34 0.81 -0.47
CA ILE A 7 -4.32 -0.11 -1.02
C ILE A 7 -4.75 -0.83 -2.30
N LYS A 8 -6.04 -0.78 -2.68
CA LYS A 8 -6.57 -1.42 -3.89
C LYS A 8 -5.87 -0.97 -5.17
N ASP A 9 -5.84 -1.86 -6.17
CA ASP A 9 -5.28 -1.57 -7.49
C ASP A 9 -5.95 -0.33 -8.11
N ARG A 10 -5.12 0.65 -8.45
CA ARG A 10 -5.58 1.90 -9.06
C ARG A 10 -6.20 1.72 -10.44
N ASN A 11 -5.99 0.59 -11.11
CA ASN A 11 -6.43 0.33 -12.48
C ASN A 11 -7.79 -0.41 -12.54
N GLU A 12 -8.27 -0.97 -11.43
CA GLU A 12 -9.52 -1.75 -11.42
C GLU A 12 -10.79 -0.90 -11.38
N SER A 13 -10.69 0.41 -11.16
CA SER A 13 -11.84 1.30 -11.07
C SER A 13 -11.81 2.40 -12.12
N SER A 14 -12.98 2.83 -12.60
CA SER A 14 -13.15 3.93 -13.57
C SER A 14 -12.60 5.27 -13.06
N PHE A 15 -12.22 5.35 -11.78
CA PHE A 15 -11.53 6.47 -11.16
C PHE A 15 -10.30 5.94 -10.42
N PRO A 16 -9.08 6.22 -10.90
CA PRO A 16 -7.87 5.75 -10.23
C PRO A 16 -7.83 6.25 -8.78
N SER A 17 -7.59 5.34 -7.85
CA SER A 17 -7.50 5.67 -6.42
C SER A 17 -6.32 6.60 -6.17
N GLN A 18 -6.60 7.90 -5.97
CA GLN A 18 -5.59 8.88 -5.59
C GLN A 18 -4.93 8.51 -4.24
N ALA A 19 -5.64 7.74 -3.40
CA ALA A 19 -5.16 7.33 -2.10
C ALA A 19 -3.93 6.41 -2.19
N VAL A 20 -3.93 5.41 -3.10
CA VAL A 20 -2.77 4.51 -3.26
C VAL A 20 -1.56 5.24 -3.84
N ALA A 21 -1.79 6.20 -4.75
CA ALA A 21 -0.72 7.04 -5.30
C ALA A 21 -0.07 7.92 -4.22
N ASN A 22 -0.88 8.51 -3.33
CA ASN A 22 -0.37 9.29 -2.21
C ASN A 22 0.43 8.43 -1.23
N LEU A 23 -0.03 7.21 -0.94
CA LEU A 23 0.67 6.28 -0.06
C LEU A 23 2.03 5.88 -0.63
N LEU A 24 2.10 5.61 -1.94
CA LEU A 24 3.36 5.33 -2.63
C LEU A 24 4.30 6.54 -2.60
N ASN A 25 3.83 7.73 -2.90
CA ASN A 25 4.68 8.93 -2.83
C ASN A 25 5.19 9.21 -1.41
N LEU A 26 4.43 8.83 -0.38
CA LEU A 26 4.86 8.96 1.01
C LEU A 26 5.91 7.91 1.38
N SER A 27 5.75 6.67 0.91
CA SER A 27 6.72 5.60 1.14
C SER A 27 7.97 5.72 0.28
N ASP A 28 7.87 6.38 -0.87
CA ASP A 28 8.89 6.41 -1.91
C ASP A 28 9.49 7.80 -2.04
N GLY A 29 10.63 8.01 -1.41
CA GLY A 29 11.42 9.21 -1.63
C GLY A 29 12.19 9.65 -0.40
N LEU A 30 12.76 10.84 -0.52
CA LEU A 30 13.61 11.47 0.48
C LEU A 30 12.97 11.50 1.88
N LEU A 31 11.64 11.61 1.96
CA LEU A 31 10.87 11.62 3.22
C LEU A 31 10.77 10.24 3.86
N GLY A 32 10.46 9.19 3.09
CA GLY A 32 10.44 7.81 3.59
C GLY A 32 11.83 7.37 4.06
N ASP A 33 12.85 7.70 3.27
CA ASP A 33 14.26 7.41 3.58
C ASP A 33 14.78 8.24 4.76
N ALA A 34 14.36 9.50 4.92
CA ALA A 34 14.80 10.36 6.03
C ALA A 34 14.10 10.04 7.35
N MET A 35 12.82 9.65 7.32
CA MET A 35 12.00 9.51 8.53
C MET A 35 12.08 8.13 9.18
N HIS A 36 12.70 7.12 8.56
CA HIS A 36 12.69 5.73 9.04
C HIS A 36 11.27 5.24 9.43
N GLN A 37 10.22 5.83 8.85
CA GLN A 37 8.85 5.65 9.28
C GLN A 37 8.30 4.37 8.63
N GLN A 38 7.80 3.45 9.46
CA GLN A 38 7.16 2.23 8.99
C GLN A 38 5.64 2.44 8.93
N ILE A 39 5.02 2.03 7.82
CA ILE A 39 3.57 2.02 7.65
C ILE A 39 3.08 0.60 7.88
N VAL A 40 2.13 0.43 8.80
CA VAL A 40 1.44 -0.84 9.05
C VAL A 40 -0.02 -0.67 8.65
N ALA A 41 -0.51 -1.58 7.81
CA ALA A 41 -1.88 -1.60 7.34
C ALA A 41 -2.49 -2.98 7.58
N THR A 42 -3.73 -3.00 8.04
CA THR A 42 -4.57 -4.19 8.13
C THR A 42 -5.73 -4.04 7.16
N PHE A 43 -6.18 -5.15 6.61
CA PHE A 43 -7.25 -5.22 5.62
C PHE A 43 -7.81 -6.64 5.61
N ASN A 44 -9.06 -6.77 5.16
CA ASN A 44 -9.85 -7.98 5.08
C ASN A 44 -10.25 -8.24 3.63
N CYS A 45 -9.28 -8.18 2.71
CA CYS A 45 -9.45 -8.47 1.30
C CYS A 45 -8.31 -9.34 0.76
N ASP A 46 -8.57 -10.03 -0.34
CA ASP A 46 -7.57 -10.86 -1.01
C ASP A 46 -6.39 -10.01 -1.50
N LEU A 47 -5.16 -10.51 -1.32
CA LEU A 47 -3.93 -9.84 -1.78
C LEU A 47 -3.93 -9.53 -3.28
N THR A 48 -4.64 -10.32 -4.09
CA THR A 48 -4.81 -10.10 -5.54
C THR A 48 -5.49 -8.78 -5.88
N THR A 49 -6.22 -8.18 -4.94
CA THR A 49 -6.91 -6.90 -5.12
C THR A 49 -6.05 -5.69 -4.78
N ILE A 50 -4.86 -5.90 -4.22
CA ILE A 50 -3.92 -4.85 -3.78
C ILE A 50 -3.08 -4.37 -4.97
N ASP A 51 -2.82 -3.05 -5.01
CA ASP A 51 -1.95 -2.45 -6.02
C ASP A 51 -0.56 -3.12 -6.00
N PRO A 52 -0.12 -3.73 -7.11
CA PRO A 52 1.14 -4.49 -7.14
C PRO A 52 2.37 -3.65 -6.80
N ALA A 53 2.31 -2.32 -6.91
CA ALA A 53 3.44 -1.47 -6.55
C ALA A 53 3.76 -1.48 -5.05
N LEU A 54 2.76 -1.70 -4.20
CA LEU A 54 2.93 -1.82 -2.75
C LEU A 54 3.64 -3.12 -2.36
N LEU A 55 3.45 -4.18 -3.15
CA LEU A 55 4.00 -5.52 -2.90
C LEU A 55 5.45 -5.69 -3.39
N ARG A 56 6.04 -4.65 -4.01
CA ARG A 56 7.40 -4.72 -4.56
C ARG A 56 8.45 -4.78 -3.45
N LYS A 57 9.56 -5.48 -3.75
CA LYS A 57 10.75 -5.48 -2.91
C LYS A 57 11.23 -4.05 -2.67
N GLY A 58 11.50 -3.72 -1.41
CA GLY A 58 11.89 -2.38 -0.98
C GLY A 58 10.73 -1.54 -0.44
N ARG A 59 9.46 -1.88 -0.76
CA ARG A 59 8.27 -1.27 -0.15
C ARG A 59 7.61 -2.17 0.87
N LEU A 60 7.41 -3.44 0.52
CA LEU A 60 6.89 -4.45 1.45
C LEU A 60 8.03 -5.06 2.25
N ILE A 61 8.02 -4.85 3.56
CA ILE A 61 9.05 -5.34 4.49
C ILE A 61 8.58 -6.63 5.18
N ALA A 62 7.28 -6.73 5.47
CA ALA A 62 6.66 -7.91 6.07
C ALA A 62 5.19 -8.00 5.64
N ASN A 63 4.69 -9.23 5.52
CA ASN A 63 3.27 -9.53 5.44
C ASN A 63 2.91 -10.52 6.55
N TYR A 64 1.69 -10.44 7.05
CA TYR A 64 1.18 -11.37 8.04
C TYR A 64 -0.31 -11.60 7.78
N GLU A 65 -0.71 -12.86 7.75
CA GLU A 65 -2.09 -13.28 7.59
C GLU A 65 -2.60 -13.84 8.92
N PHE A 66 -3.71 -13.28 9.42
CA PHE A 66 -4.36 -13.74 10.63
C PHE A 66 -5.35 -14.87 10.27
N ASN A 67 -5.29 -15.99 11.00
CA ASN A 67 -6.20 -17.13 10.86
C ASN A 67 -7.30 -17.12 11.94
#